data_AF-K2KMF9-F1
#
_entry.id   AF-K2KMF9-F1
#
_cell.length_a   1.000
_cell.length_b   1.000
_cell.length_c   1.000
_cell.angle_alpha   90.00
_cell.angle_beta   90.00
_cell.angle_gamma   90.00
#
_symmetry.space_group_name_H-M   'P 1'
#
loop_
_entity.id
_entity.type
_entity.pdbx_description
1 polymer ?
#
loop_
_entity_poly.entity_id
_entity_poly.type
_entity_poly.pdbx_seq_one_letter_code
_entity_poly.pdbx_strand_id
1 'polypeptide(L)'
;MVKEKSLELPLGHPLVEKLCDRSLKDGVKFNEKSKVNFKEEVSKEDRTKFKQALRVLHAIVNNETSLRYLSDENQKLIEDLAQNLVQDKKITNEKIEKTLEIVSYSDVDVDFEKFKELMLEVDFVAVGLKSYSQSQLLDLNGGHWDLEVHSAPKESVTFRFDNLPKDSNGKEENFYARSSLKDVNKQGIVAIDFGTKSTTAAYMDNNGEYRLLSIGGLVDDASLEKYENPTIVEFRNKGKFLKDYNALDHRPFTEKNDMEVAHEA
;
A
#
# COMPACT_ATOMS: atom_id res chain seq x y z
N MET A 1 5.45 -17.16 -10.44
CA MET A 1 5.40 -15.69 -10.41
C MET A 1 4.14 -15.34 -11.16
N VAL A 2 3.25 -14.58 -10.55
CA VAL A 2 1.94 -14.28 -11.13
C VAL A 2 2.10 -13.11 -12.08
N LYS A 3 1.52 -13.22 -13.27
CA LYS A 3 1.45 -12.13 -14.25
C LYS A 3 0.17 -11.36 -13.96
N GLU A 4 0.29 -10.09 -13.65
CA GLU A 4 -0.85 -9.26 -13.27
C GLU A 4 -1.04 -8.11 -14.26
N LYS A 5 -2.29 -7.95 -14.70
CA LYS A 5 -2.78 -6.76 -15.40
C LYS A 5 -3.64 -5.87 -14.49
N SER A 6 -4.06 -6.43 -13.38
CA SER A 6 -4.91 -5.83 -12.37
C SER A 6 -4.44 -6.34 -11.01
N LEU A 7 -4.69 -5.54 -9.98
CA LEU A 7 -4.33 -5.87 -8.61
C LEU A 7 -5.60 -5.91 -7.78
N GLU A 8 -5.94 -7.08 -7.25
CA GLU A 8 -7.09 -7.25 -6.36
C GLU A 8 -6.62 -7.20 -4.90
N LEU A 9 -7.19 -6.26 -4.13
CA LEU A 9 -6.81 -6.02 -2.75
C LEU A 9 -8.02 -6.15 -1.81
N PRO A 10 -7.85 -6.71 -0.60
CA PRO A 10 -8.83 -6.55 0.48
C PRO A 10 -9.11 -5.07 0.73
N LEU A 11 -10.37 -4.69 1.00
CA LEU A 11 -10.73 -3.29 1.27
C LEU A 11 -9.96 -2.65 2.42
N GLY A 12 -9.54 -3.46 3.40
CA GLY A 12 -8.73 -3.01 4.53
C GLY A 12 -7.24 -2.85 4.24
N HIS A 13 -6.77 -3.23 3.05
CA HIS A 13 -5.36 -3.17 2.71
C HIS A 13 -4.89 -1.71 2.55
N PRO A 14 -3.77 -1.27 3.17
CA PRO A 14 -3.30 0.12 3.11
C PRO A 14 -3.08 0.66 1.69
N LEU A 15 -2.68 -0.19 0.74
CA LEU A 15 -2.55 0.21 -0.67
C LEU A 15 -3.88 0.66 -1.30
N VAL A 16 -5.05 0.18 -0.84
CA VAL A 16 -6.34 0.62 -1.39
C VAL A 16 -6.49 2.12 -1.27
N GLU A 17 -6.15 2.68 -0.10
CA GLU A 17 -6.20 4.13 0.11
C GLU A 17 -5.24 4.88 -0.82
N LYS A 18 -3.99 4.42 -0.91
CA LYS A 18 -2.97 5.06 -1.75
C LYS A 18 -3.35 5.02 -3.24
N LEU A 19 -3.90 3.91 -3.71
CA LEU A 19 -4.31 3.73 -5.10
C LEU A 19 -5.58 4.50 -5.45
N CYS A 20 -6.58 4.54 -4.55
CA CYS A 20 -7.73 5.41 -4.70
C CYS A 20 -7.29 6.88 -4.80
N ASP A 21 -6.36 7.35 -3.98
CA ASP A 21 -5.88 8.73 -4.07
C ASP A 21 -5.13 9.02 -5.39
N ARG A 22 -4.46 8.01 -5.97
CA ARG A 22 -3.77 8.14 -7.27
C ARG A 22 -4.72 8.06 -8.48
N SER A 23 -5.89 7.43 -8.33
CA SER A 23 -6.92 7.39 -9.37
C SER A 23 -7.68 8.70 -9.54
N LEU A 24 -7.66 9.56 -8.52
CA LEU A 24 -8.34 10.86 -8.53
C LEU A 24 -7.66 11.85 -9.48
N LYS A 25 -8.48 12.72 -10.09
CA LYS A 25 -8.02 13.89 -10.82
C LYS A 25 -7.43 14.94 -9.87
N ASP A 26 -6.54 15.77 -10.38
CA ASP A 26 -5.86 16.81 -9.59
C ASP A 26 -6.85 17.72 -8.87
N GLY A 27 -6.63 17.91 -7.56
CA GLY A 27 -7.44 18.75 -6.70
C GLY A 27 -8.64 18.05 -6.03
N VAL A 28 -9.02 16.84 -6.47
CA VAL A 28 -10.06 16.03 -5.83
C VAL A 28 -9.44 15.23 -4.67
N LYS A 29 -10.05 15.29 -3.48
CA LYS A 29 -9.59 14.54 -2.29
C LYS A 29 -10.78 13.93 -1.56
N PHE A 30 -10.61 12.70 -1.07
CA PHE A 30 -11.61 12.08 -0.22
C PHE A 30 -11.65 12.75 1.16
N ASN A 31 -12.85 13.07 1.65
CA ASN A 31 -13.02 13.65 2.98
C ASN A 31 -13.16 12.55 4.05
N GLU A 32 -12.04 12.19 4.68
CA GLU A 32 -12.00 11.20 5.78
C GLU A 32 -12.86 11.58 6.99
N LYS A 33 -13.13 12.87 7.20
CA LYS A 33 -13.90 13.39 8.34
C LYS A 33 -15.40 13.42 8.08
N SER A 34 -15.86 12.96 6.92
CA SER A 34 -17.28 12.89 6.61
C SER A 34 -18.01 12.03 7.65
N LYS A 35 -18.97 12.63 8.35
CA LYS A 35 -19.70 11.98 9.43
C LYS A 35 -20.82 11.14 8.82
N VAL A 36 -20.62 9.82 8.78
CA VAL A 36 -21.67 8.88 8.37
C VAL A 36 -22.54 8.54 9.58
N ASN A 37 -23.86 8.73 9.45
CA ASN A 37 -24.84 8.37 10.46
C ASN A 37 -25.28 6.92 10.25
N PHE A 38 -25.05 6.04 11.22
CA PHE A 38 -25.43 4.62 11.14
C PHE A 38 -26.61 4.32 12.04
N LYS A 39 -27.43 3.33 11.68
CA LYS A 39 -28.36 2.75 12.63
C LYS A 39 -27.63 2.03 13.78
N GLU A 40 -28.31 1.87 14.91
CA GLU A 40 -27.70 1.36 16.15
C GLU A 40 -27.28 -0.11 16.01
N GLU A 41 -28.03 -0.89 15.25
CA GLU A 41 -27.77 -2.31 14.97
C GLU A 41 -26.55 -2.57 14.09
N VAL A 42 -25.98 -1.56 13.42
CA VAL A 42 -24.81 -1.73 12.55
C VAL A 42 -23.56 -1.94 13.39
N SER A 43 -22.84 -3.03 13.15
CA SER A 43 -21.62 -3.40 13.89
C SER A 43 -20.47 -2.39 13.66
N LYS A 44 -19.48 -2.36 14.56
CA LYS A 44 -18.28 -1.51 14.35
C LYS A 44 -17.45 -1.95 13.13
N GLU A 45 -17.43 -3.25 12.86
CA GLU A 45 -16.72 -3.84 11.73
C GLU A 45 -17.35 -3.38 10.41
N ASP A 46 -18.67 -3.51 10.26
CA ASP A 46 -19.40 -3.09 9.06
C ASP A 46 -19.31 -1.59 8.81
N ARG A 47 -19.29 -0.77 9.88
CA ARG A 47 -19.05 0.68 9.78
C ARG A 47 -17.67 0.98 9.19
N THR A 48 -16.65 0.20 9.55
CA THR A 48 -15.28 0.37 9.03
C THR A 48 -15.21 -0.04 7.57
N LYS A 49 -15.73 -1.22 7.24
CA LYS A 49 -15.79 -1.73 5.85
C LYS A 49 -16.56 -0.78 4.94
N PHE A 50 -17.69 -0.26 5.41
CA PHE A 50 -18.48 0.72 4.66
C PHE A 50 -17.69 2.00 4.37
N LYS A 51 -16.93 2.52 5.32
CA LYS A 51 -16.08 3.71 5.09
C LYS A 51 -14.97 3.44 4.08
N GLN A 52 -14.37 2.24 4.10
CA GLN A 52 -13.39 1.82 3.09
C GLN A 52 -14.05 1.73 1.70
N ALA A 53 -15.23 1.12 1.61
CA ALA A 53 -16.00 1.06 0.37
C ALA A 53 -16.40 2.45 -0.15
N LEU A 54 -16.78 3.39 0.72
CA LEU A 54 -17.07 4.77 0.32
C LEU A 54 -15.88 5.47 -0.33
N ARG A 55 -14.65 5.21 0.15
CA ARG A 55 -13.43 5.74 -0.46
C ARG A 55 -13.23 5.17 -1.87
N VAL A 56 -13.48 3.88 -2.06
CA VAL A 56 -13.43 3.24 -3.38
C VAL A 56 -14.50 3.81 -4.31
N LEU A 57 -15.75 3.91 -3.86
CA LEU A 57 -16.82 4.52 -4.67
C LEU A 57 -16.48 5.96 -5.05
N HIS A 58 -15.90 6.74 -4.13
CA HIS A 58 -15.44 8.09 -4.42
C HIS A 58 -14.37 8.12 -5.51
N ALA A 59 -13.43 7.17 -5.51
CA ALA A 59 -12.46 7.01 -6.60
C ALA A 59 -13.15 6.68 -7.94
N ILE A 60 -14.10 5.75 -7.94
CA ILE A 60 -14.84 5.33 -9.15
C ILE A 60 -15.60 6.51 -9.78
N VAL A 61 -16.40 7.24 -8.99
CA VAL A 61 -17.24 8.32 -9.53
C VAL A 61 -16.47 9.55 -9.99
N ASN A 62 -15.23 9.73 -9.51
CA ASN A 62 -14.36 10.84 -9.90
C ASN A 62 -13.31 10.45 -10.95
N ASN A 63 -13.34 9.21 -11.43
CA ASN A 63 -12.49 8.73 -12.52
C ASN A 63 -13.37 8.39 -13.74
N GLU A 64 -13.13 9.07 -14.87
CA GLU A 64 -13.96 8.89 -16.07
C GLU A 64 -13.87 7.48 -16.65
N THR A 65 -12.70 6.84 -16.59
CA THR A 65 -12.52 5.47 -17.10
C THR A 65 -13.32 4.49 -16.25
N SER A 66 -13.21 4.61 -14.92
CA SER A 66 -13.92 3.70 -14.00
C SER A 66 -15.42 3.86 -14.08
N LEU A 67 -15.91 5.10 -14.21
CA LEU A 67 -17.32 5.39 -14.34
C LEU A 67 -17.93 4.79 -15.62
N ARG A 68 -17.19 4.72 -16.73
CA ARG A 68 -17.69 4.17 -18.01
C ARG A 68 -18.07 2.69 -17.94
N TYR A 69 -17.44 1.93 -17.05
CA TYR A 69 -17.70 0.50 -16.89
C TYR A 69 -18.79 0.21 -15.85
N LEU A 70 -19.26 1.23 -15.14
CA LEU A 70 -20.31 1.09 -14.14
C LEU A 70 -21.69 1.12 -14.79
N SER A 71 -22.56 0.14 -14.48
CA SER A 71 -23.92 0.08 -15.02
C SER A 71 -24.78 1.26 -14.59
N ASP A 72 -25.77 1.64 -15.40
CA ASP A 72 -26.74 2.69 -15.08
C ASP A 72 -27.49 2.43 -13.76
N GLU A 73 -27.75 1.17 -13.44
CA GLU A 73 -28.38 0.77 -12.18
C GLU A 73 -27.46 1.07 -10.99
N ASN A 74 -26.17 0.71 -11.09
CA ASN A 74 -25.20 0.94 -10.04
C ASN A 74 -24.88 2.42 -9.87
N GLN A 75 -24.83 3.19 -10.95
CA GLN A 75 -24.72 4.65 -10.89
C GLN A 75 -25.87 5.25 -10.07
N LYS A 76 -27.12 4.86 -10.36
CA LYS A 76 -28.30 5.31 -9.58
C LYS A 76 -28.23 4.90 -8.11
N LEU A 77 -27.72 3.71 -7.80
CA LEU A 77 -27.57 3.25 -6.41
C LEU A 77 -26.52 4.07 -5.64
N ILE A 78 -25.44 4.48 -6.30
CA ILE A 78 -24.41 5.37 -5.74
C ILE A 78 -24.96 6.78 -5.57
N GLU A 79 -25.70 7.31 -6.54
CA GLU A 79 -26.37 8.61 -6.43
C GLU A 79 -27.36 8.65 -5.26
N ASP A 80 -28.21 7.62 -5.13
CA ASP A 80 -29.12 7.46 -3.98
C ASP A 80 -28.33 7.37 -2.66
N LEU A 81 -27.19 6.66 -2.65
CA LEU A 81 -26.33 6.62 -1.47
C LEU A 81 -25.80 8.01 -1.11
N ALA A 82 -25.29 8.76 -2.09
CA ALA A 82 -24.80 10.11 -1.90
C ALA A 82 -25.90 11.05 -1.36
N GLN A 83 -27.13 10.97 -1.88
CA GLN A 83 -28.27 11.73 -1.37
C GLN A 83 -28.59 11.36 0.09
N ASN A 84 -28.55 10.08 0.44
CA ASN A 84 -28.79 9.64 1.81
C ASN A 84 -27.73 10.19 2.77
N LEU A 85 -26.46 10.24 2.35
CA LEU A 85 -25.37 10.82 3.13
C LEU A 85 -25.53 12.34 3.32
N VAL A 86 -25.90 13.07 2.26
CA VAL A 86 -26.17 14.53 2.34
C VAL A 86 -27.35 14.86 3.25
N GLN A 87 -28.36 13.99 3.28
CA GLN A 87 -29.56 14.14 4.12
C GLN A 87 -29.37 13.60 5.55
N ASP A 88 -28.15 13.21 5.95
CA ASP A 88 -27.83 12.63 7.27
C ASP A 88 -28.70 11.42 7.64
N LYS A 89 -29.22 10.70 6.64
CA LYS A 89 -30.05 9.51 6.86
C LYS A 89 -29.22 8.39 7.48
N LYS A 90 -29.85 7.63 8.37
CA LYS A 90 -29.20 6.49 9.02
C LYS A 90 -28.97 5.36 8.01
N ILE A 91 -27.71 4.98 7.81
CA ILE A 91 -27.28 3.87 6.98
C ILE A 91 -27.64 2.53 7.66
N THR A 92 -28.21 1.61 6.87
CA THR A 92 -28.64 0.26 7.28
C THR A 92 -27.64 -0.81 6.83
N ASN A 93 -27.71 -2.01 7.41
CA ASN A 93 -26.91 -3.16 6.95
C ASN A 93 -27.16 -3.48 5.47
N GLU A 94 -28.42 -3.44 5.00
CA GLU A 94 -28.76 -3.67 3.59
C GLU A 94 -28.04 -2.67 2.66
N LYS A 95 -27.96 -1.39 3.05
CA LYS A 95 -27.25 -0.38 2.24
C LYS A 95 -25.73 -0.62 2.25
N ILE A 96 -25.18 -1.10 3.37
CA ILE A 96 -23.76 -1.48 3.48
C ILE A 96 -23.47 -2.67 2.57
N GLU A 97 -24.27 -3.73 2.64
CA GLU A 97 -24.12 -4.93 1.80
C GLU A 97 -24.16 -4.58 0.31
N LYS A 98 -25.16 -3.81 -0.14
CA LYS A 98 -25.24 -3.33 -1.54
C LYS A 98 -24.03 -2.50 -1.94
N THR A 99 -23.50 -1.68 -1.03
CA THR A 99 -22.32 -0.85 -1.31
C THR A 99 -21.06 -1.69 -1.46
N LEU A 100 -20.86 -2.67 -0.58
CA LEU A 100 -19.75 -3.62 -0.68
C LEU A 100 -19.86 -4.48 -1.94
N GLU A 101 -21.07 -4.89 -2.30
CA GLU A 101 -21.35 -5.64 -3.51
C GLU A 101 -20.94 -4.83 -4.76
N ILE A 102 -21.37 -3.56 -4.86
CA ILE A 102 -20.98 -2.66 -5.94
C ILE A 102 -19.46 -2.58 -6.07
N VAL A 103 -18.76 -2.38 -4.96
CA VAL A 103 -17.30 -2.28 -4.97
C VAL A 103 -16.64 -3.59 -5.43
N SER A 104 -17.15 -4.74 -5.01
CA SER A 104 -16.53 -6.05 -5.28
C SER A 104 -16.44 -6.43 -6.76
N TYR A 105 -17.34 -5.92 -7.60
CA TYR A 105 -17.33 -6.16 -9.05
C TYR A 105 -16.94 -4.93 -9.87
N SER A 106 -16.65 -3.80 -9.21
CA SER A 106 -16.23 -2.58 -9.88
C SER A 106 -14.71 -2.48 -9.88
N ASP A 107 -14.17 -1.97 -10.98
CA ASP A 107 -12.75 -1.69 -11.09
C ASP A 107 -12.47 -0.21 -10.80
N VAL A 108 -11.30 0.05 -10.20
CA VAL A 108 -10.74 1.40 -10.09
C VAL A 108 -9.57 1.51 -11.04
N ASP A 109 -9.63 2.45 -11.97
CA ASP A 109 -8.57 2.70 -12.93
C ASP A 109 -7.52 3.65 -12.34
N VAL A 110 -6.27 3.23 -12.42
CA VAL A 110 -5.11 3.98 -11.95
C VAL A 110 -4.13 4.10 -13.11
N ASP A 111 -3.53 5.27 -13.28
CA ASP A 111 -2.43 5.40 -14.24
C ASP A 111 -1.25 4.51 -13.82
N PHE A 112 -0.74 3.68 -14.73
CA PHE A 112 0.34 2.73 -14.41
C PHE A 112 1.62 3.42 -13.94
N GLU A 113 1.98 4.60 -14.48
CA GLU A 113 3.19 5.31 -14.03
C GLU A 113 3.01 5.83 -12.61
N LYS A 114 1.82 6.35 -12.24
CA LYS A 114 1.52 6.73 -10.84
C LYS A 114 1.61 5.53 -9.88
N PHE A 115 1.11 4.38 -10.30
CA PHE A 115 1.24 3.13 -9.53
C PHE A 115 2.70 2.70 -9.40
N LYS A 116 3.44 2.72 -10.50
CA LYS A 116 4.83 2.33 -10.56
C LYS A 116 5.69 3.20 -9.65
N GLU A 117 5.57 4.52 -9.75
CA GLU A 117 6.27 5.47 -8.85
C GLU A 117 6.00 5.15 -7.38
N LEU A 118 4.72 4.94 -7.01
CA LEU A 118 4.34 4.57 -5.64
C LEU A 118 5.07 3.30 -5.18
N MET A 119 5.08 2.26 -6.02
CA MET A 119 5.68 0.97 -5.65
C MET A 119 7.21 1.01 -5.63
N LEU A 120 7.85 1.81 -6.48
CA LEU A 120 9.31 1.93 -6.50
C LEU A 120 9.87 2.74 -5.31
N GLU A 121 9.03 3.51 -4.63
CA GLU A 121 9.43 4.38 -3.51
C GLU A 121 9.03 3.84 -2.13
N VAL A 122 8.43 2.64 -2.03
CA VAL A 122 7.92 2.13 -0.74
C VAL A 122 9.01 2.10 0.34
N ASP A 123 10.22 1.63 0.03
CA ASP A 123 11.33 1.63 1.01
C ASP A 123 11.94 3.00 1.23
N PHE A 124 11.92 3.87 0.22
CA PHE A 124 12.37 5.25 0.37
C PHE A 124 11.49 6.00 1.38
N VAL A 125 10.18 5.80 1.30
CA VAL A 125 9.20 6.38 2.21
C VAL A 125 9.30 5.75 3.60
N ALA A 126 9.35 4.41 3.67
CA ALA A 126 9.29 3.69 4.94
C ALA A 126 10.56 3.83 5.77
N VAL A 127 11.73 3.75 5.14
CA VAL A 127 13.03 3.64 5.84
C VAL A 127 14.15 4.46 5.19
N GLY A 128 13.86 5.26 4.16
CA GLY A 128 14.85 6.15 3.55
C GLY A 128 15.87 5.46 2.63
N LEU A 129 15.63 4.22 2.21
CA LEU A 129 16.50 3.52 1.27
C LEU A 129 16.36 4.07 -0.15
N LYS A 130 17.33 3.78 -1.01
CA LYS A 130 17.25 4.15 -2.43
C LYS A 130 16.03 3.49 -3.09
N SER A 131 15.32 4.26 -3.90
CA SER A 131 14.20 3.75 -4.71
C SER A 131 14.64 2.59 -5.61
N TYR A 132 13.70 1.68 -5.86
CA TYR A 132 13.91 0.53 -6.75
C TYR A 132 14.23 0.96 -8.19
N SER A 133 14.84 0.06 -8.95
CA SER A 133 15.07 0.30 -10.38
C SER A 133 13.74 0.39 -11.14
N GLN A 134 13.72 1.14 -12.24
CA GLN A 134 12.54 1.27 -13.10
C GLN A 134 12.05 -0.08 -13.68
N SER A 135 12.94 -1.07 -13.76
CA SER A 135 12.61 -2.42 -14.24
C SER A 135 12.03 -3.33 -13.15
N GLN A 136 12.05 -2.93 -11.86
CA GLN A 136 11.68 -3.80 -10.74
C GLN A 136 10.29 -4.45 -10.93
N LEU A 137 9.31 -3.69 -11.42
CA LEU A 137 7.95 -4.21 -11.62
C LEU A 137 7.75 -4.98 -12.92
N LEU A 138 8.60 -4.77 -13.92
CA LEU A 138 8.43 -5.29 -15.29
C LEU A 138 9.36 -6.48 -15.61
N ASP A 139 10.41 -6.70 -14.81
CA ASP A 139 11.32 -7.82 -14.98
C ASP A 139 10.70 -9.13 -14.46
N LEU A 140 10.84 -10.20 -15.25
CA LEU A 140 10.42 -11.55 -14.89
C LEU A 140 11.16 -12.10 -13.66
N ASN A 141 12.39 -11.67 -13.40
CA ASN A 141 13.12 -12.04 -12.19
C ASN A 141 13.00 -10.99 -11.08
N GLY A 142 12.38 -9.86 -11.38
CA GLY A 142 12.01 -8.86 -10.40
C GLY A 142 10.68 -9.20 -9.74
N GLY A 143 9.84 -8.18 -9.68
CA GLY A 143 8.55 -8.13 -9.00
C GLY A 143 8.65 -7.55 -7.60
N HIS A 144 7.50 -7.18 -7.04
CA HIS A 144 7.43 -6.54 -5.73
C HIS A 144 6.70 -7.41 -4.71
N TRP A 145 7.19 -7.44 -3.48
CA TRP A 145 6.65 -8.29 -2.41
C TRP A 145 5.24 -7.89 -2.01
N ASP A 146 4.97 -6.57 -1.91
CA ASP A 146 3.67 -6.06 -1.49
C ASP A 146 2.55 -6.23 -2.53
N LEU A 147 2.86 -6.83 -3.69
CA LEU A 147 1.86 -7.21 -4.68
C LEU A 147 1.45 -8.68 -4.55
N GLU A 148 2.16 -9.48 -3.73
CA GLU A 148 1.77 -10.87 -3.48
C GLU A 148 0.59 -10.91 -2.49
N VAL A 149 -0.62 -11.04 -3.03
CA VAL A 149 -1.85 -11.19 -2.23
C VAL A 149 -2.33 -12.64 -2.27
N HIS A 150 -2.42 -13.27 -1.11
CA HIS A 150 -2.90 -14.64 -0.98
C HIS A 150 -4.44 -14.68 -0.95
N SER A 151 -5.05 -14.85 -2.13
CA SER A 151 -6.50 -14.94 -2.38
C SER A 151 -7.30 -13.69 -2.01
N ALA A 152 -8.20 -13.29 -2.90
CA ALA A 152 -9.06 -12.16 -2.64
C ALA A 152 -10.19 -12.55 -1.68
N PRO A 153 -10.36 -11.84 -0.54
CA PRO A 153 -11.53 -12.02 0.29
C PRO A 153 -12.78 -11.55 -0.44
N LYS A 154 -13.97 -11.95 0.05
CA LYS A 154 -15.28 -11.52 -0.47
C LYS A 154 -15.45 -9.98 -0.51
N GLU A 155 -14.64 -9.26 0.27
CA GLU A 155 -14.63 -7.81 0.40
C GLU A 155 -13.31 -7.25 -0.16
N SER A 156 -13.20 -7.29 -1.48
CA SER A 156 -12.05 -6.81 -2.24
C SER A 156 -12.44 -5.67 -3.19
N VAL A 157 -11.42 -5.01 -3.74
CA VAL A 157 -11.53 -4.09 -4.86
C VAL A 157 -10.45 -4.47 -5.89
N THR A 158 -10.81 -4.40 -7.17
CA THR A 158 -9.85 -4.61 -8.26
C THR A 158 -9.37 -3.26 -8.79
N PHE A 159 -8.05 -3.07 -8.81
CA PHE A 159 -7.42 -1.95 -9.49
C PHE A 159 -6.98 -2.38 -10.88
N ARG A 160 -7.36 -1.62 -11.89
CA ARG A 160 -6.87 -1.75 -13.26
C ARG A 160 -5.89 -0.64 -13.57
N PHE A 161 -4.94 -0.92 -14.44
CA PHE A 161 -3.86 0.01 -14.75
C PHE A 161 -3.91 0.43 -16.21
N ASP A 162 -4.15 1.71 -16.44
CA ASP A 162 -4.10 2.32 -17.76
C ASP A 162 -2.66 2.65 -18.15
N ASN A 163 -2.40 2.83 -19.45
CA ASN A 163 -1.09 3.24 -19.99
C ASN A 163 0.05 2.25 -19.66
N LEU A 164 -0.26 0.95 -19.55
CA LEU A 164 0.75 -0.10 -19.44
C LEU A 164 1.75 -0.02 -20.62
N PRO A 165 3.06 -0.24 -20.36
CA PRO A 165 4.06 -0.35 -21.42
C PRO A 165 3.65 -1.41 -22.44
N LYS A 166 4.06 -1.23 -23.70
CA LYS A 166 3.78 -2.19 -24.78
C LYS A 166 5.06 -2.84 -25.27
N ASP A 167 5.01 -4.14 -25.51
CA ASP A 167 6.10 -4.91 -26.07
C ASP A 167 6.31 -4.59 -27.56
N SER A 168 7.33 -5.22 -28.17
CA SER A 168 7.66 -5.05 -29.60
C SER A 168 6.52 -5.44 -30.55
N ASN A 169 5.52 -6.19 -30.08
CA ASN A 169 4.35 -6.61 -30.85
C ASN A 169 3.12 -5.72 -30.56
N GLY A 170 3.28 -4.65 -29.77
CA GLY A 170 2.20 -3.73 -29.39
C GLY A 170 1.27 -4.28 -28.31
N LYS A 171 1.63 -5.40 -27.65
CA LYS A 171 0.85 -5.98 -26.56
C LYS A 171 1.28 -5.36 -25.23
N GLU A 172 0.30 -5.00 -24.41
CA GLU A 172 0.56 -4.53 -23.05
C GLU A 172 1.37 -5.55 -22.26
N GLU A 173 2.43 -5.06 -21.63
CA GLU A 173 3.25 -5.78 -20.68
C GLU A 173 2.49 -6.02 -19.38
N ASN A 174 2.97 -6.97 -18.58
CA ASN A 174 2.45 -7.23 -17.24
C ASN A 174 3.42 -6.68 -16.23
N PHE A 175 2.92 -6.39 -15.03
CA PHE A 175 3.77 -6.24 -13.85
C PHE A 175 3.73 -7.53 -13.01
N TYR A 176 4.67 -7.66 -12.10
CA TYR A 176 4.92 -8.91 -11.40
C TYR A 176 4.89 -8.74 -9.88
N ALA A 177 4.10 -9.58 -9.22
CA ALA A 177 4.24 -9.86 -7.80
C ALA A 177 5.37 -10.88 -7.57
N ARG A 178 6.13 -10.71 -6.48
CA ARG A 178 7.20 -11.63 -6.11
C ARG A 178 7.02 -12.11 -4.68
N SER A 179 7.18 -13.40 -4.47
CA SER A 179 7.17 -13.91 -3.10
C SER A 179 8.46 -13.59 -2.37
N SER A 180 8.34 -12.99 -1.19
CA SER A 180 9.47 -12.75 -0.28
C SER A 180 10.18 -14.05 0.11
N LEU A 181 9.46 -15.17 0.14
CA LEU A 181 10.01 -16.51 0.42
C LEU A 181 11.07 -16.97 -0.59
N LYS A 182 11.07 -16.41 -1.81
CA LYS A 182 12.07 -16.73 -2.83
C LYS A 182 13.41 -16.02 -2.61
N ASP A 183 13.40 -14.95 -1.84
CA ASP A 183 14.58 -14.11 -1.59
C ASP A 183 15.22 -14.44 -0.23
N VAL A 184 14.64 -15.38 0.53
CA VAL A 184 15.19 -15.85 1.81
C VAL A 184 16.42 -16.74 1.57
N ASN A 185 17.59 -16.25 1.99
CA ASN A 185 18.80 -17.08 2.08
C ASN A 185 18.79 -17.88 3.40
N LYS A 186 18.42 -19.17 3.33
CA LYS A 186 18.36 -20.07 4.49
C LYS A 186 19.72 -20.41 5.12
N GLN A 187 20.82 -20.14 4.41
CA GLN A 187 22.19 -20.39 4.86
C GLN A 187 22.90 -19.08 5.23
N GLY A 188 22.24 -17.93 5.04
CA GLY A 188 22.78 -16.63 5.41
C GLY A 188 22.96 -16.56 6.92
N ILE A 189 24.13 -16.12 7.35
CA ILE A 189 24.42 -15.85 8.76
C ILE A 189 24.50 -14.33 8.92
N VAL A 190 23.74 -13.83 9.89
CA VAL A 190 23.79 -12.45 10.34
C VAL A 190 24.32 -12.46 11.77
N ALA A 191 25.35 -11.67 12.03
CA ALA A 191 25.87 -11.41 13.37
C ALA A 191 25.41 -10.02 13.81
N ILE A 192 24.82 -9.92 15.00
CA ILE A 192 24.37 -8.66 15.57
C ILE A 192 24.99 -8.55 16.96
N ASP A 193 25.78 -7.50 17.16
CA ASP A 193 26.33 -7.14 18.45
C ASP A 193 25.48 -6.00 19.06
N PHE A 194 24.70 -6.33 20.09
CA PHE A 194 23.88 -5.37 20.82
C PHE A 194 24.70 -4.74 21.95
N GLY A 195 25.47 -3.71 21.62
CA GLY A 195 26.17 -2.89 22.59
C GLY A 195 25.21 -1.97 23.36
N THR A 196 25.71 -1.37 24.46
CA THR A 196 24.92 -0.45 25.28
C THR A 196 24.67 0.90 24.59
N LYS A 197 25.61 1.35 23.76
CA LYS A 197 25.53 2.65 23.05
C LYS A 197 25.12 2.46 21.59
N SER A 198 25.80 1.54 20.91
CA SER A 198 25.59 1.23 19.50
C SER A 198 25.35 -0.25 19.28
N THR A 199 24.70 -0.58 18.17
CA THR A 199 24.49 -1.93 17.65
C THR A 199 25.23 -2.06 16.32
N THR A 200 26.06 -3.08 16.17
CA THR A 200 26.71 -3.38 14.89
C THR A 200 26.12 -4.66 14.32
N ALA A 201 25.72 -4.61 13.05
CA ALA A 201 25.22 -5.77 12.33
C ALA A 201 26.13 -6.10 11.16
N ALA A 202 26.37 -7.38 10.94
CA ALA A 202 27.15 -7.89 9.81
C ALA A 202 26.45 -9.10 9.19
N TYR A 203 26.60 -9.28 7.88
CA TYR A 203 26.13 -10.46 7.18
C TYR A 203 27.21 -11.00 6.25
N MET A 204 27.15 -12.29 5.96
CA MET A 204 27.97 -12.91 4.92
C MET A 204 27.26 -12.80 3.58
N ASP A 205 27.90 -12.21 2.58
CA ASP A 205 27.37 -12.09 1.24
C ASP A 205 27.46 -13.40 0.44
N ASN A 206 26.95 -13.40 -0.79
CA ASN A 206 26.93 -14.58 -1.66
C ASN A 206 28.33 -15.07 -2.08
N ASN A 207 29.37 -14.24 -1.92
CA ASN A 207 30.76 -14.59 -2.20
C ASN A 207 31.50 -15.09 -0.95
N GLY A 208 30.83 -15.12 0.21
CA GLY A 208 31.43 -15.49 1.48
C GLY A 208 32.16 -14.34 2.19
N GLU A 209 32.00 -13.10 1.72
CA GLU A 209 32.61 -11.92 2.37
C GLU A 209 31.69 -11.36 3.46
N TYR A 210 32.27 -11.01 4.62
CA TYR A 210 31.53 -10.35 5.70
C TYR A 210 31.37 -8.86 5.41
N ARG A 211 30.13 -8.37 5.45
CA ARG A 211 29.77 -6.97 5.22
C ARG A 211 29.04 -6.39 6.41
N LEU A 212 29.43 -5.18 6.82
CA LEU A 212 28.74 -4.42 7.86
C LEU A 212 27.47 -3.75 7.30
N LEU A 213 26.44 -3.64 8.14
CA LEU A 213 25.17 -3.01 7.84
C LEU A 213 25.05 -1.68 8.58
N SER A 214 24.83 -0.61 7.82
CA SER A 214 24.45 0.70 8.35
C SER A 214 22.93 0.79 8.39
N ILE A 215 22.39 1.12 9.55
CA ILE A 215 20.97 1.18 9.89
C ILE A 215 20.71 2.57 10.49
N GLY A 216 19.90 3.38 9.82
CA GLY A 216 19.56 4.74 10.27
C GLY A 216 20.66 5.79 10.08
N GLY A 217 21.81 5.42 9.50
CA GLY A 217 22.88 6.33 9.09
C GLY A 217 22.72 6.84 7.65
N LEU A 218 23.47 7.89 7.29
CA LEU A 218 23.56 8.35 5.89
C LEU A 218 24.32 7.30 5.08
N VAL A 219 23.67 6.75 4.05
CA VAL A 219 24.24 5.69 3.18
C VAL A 219 25.59 6.12 2.58
N ASP A 220 25.71 7.40 2.20
CA ASP A 220 26.87 7.99 1.53
C ASP A 220 27.97 8.47 2.50
N ASP A 221 27.82 8.26 3.81
CA ASP A 221 28.88 8.57 4.76
C ASP A 221 30.11 7.66 4.50
N ALA A 222 31.31 8.23 4.46
CA ALA A 222 32.55 7.49 4.30
C ALA A 222 33.11 6.97 5.63
N SER A 223 32.59 7.45 6.76
CA SER A 223 33.03 7.05 8.11
C SER A 223 32.68 5.59 8.41
N LEU A 224 33.53 4.92 9.19
CA LEU A 224 33.21 3.61 9.76
C LEU A 224 32.17 3.70 10.88
N GLU A 225 32.03 4.88 11.49
CA GLU A 225 31.05 5.14 12.56
C GLU A 225 29.60 4.95 12.07
N LYS A 226 29.36 5.02 10.76
CA LYS A 226 28.02 4.75 10.19
C LYS A 226 27.52 3.32 10.42
N TYR A 227 28.41 2.39 10.79
CA TYR A 227 28.08 1.00 11.13
C TYR A 227 27.84 0.80 12.63
N GLU A 228 28.04 1.84 13.44
CA GLU A 228 27.59 1.91 14.82
C GLU A 228 26.16 2.44 14.86
N ASN A 229 25.21 1.52 14.71
CA ASN A 229 23.81 1.90 14.62
C ASN A 229 23.29 2.33 16.00
N PRO A 230 22.60 3.46 16.13
CA PRO A 230 22.15 3.90 17.44
C PRO A 230 21.12 2.93 18.04
N THR A 231 21.15 2.79 19.36
CA THR A 231 20.28 1.86 20.11
C THR A 231 18.97 2.51 20.56
N ILE A 232 18.81 3.81 20.35
CA ILE A 232 17.66 4.60 20.78
C ILE A 232 16.77 4.91 19.58
N VAL A 233 15.48 4.64 19.71
CA VAL A 233 14.46 5.00 18.72
C VAL A 233 13.48 6.01 19.31
N GLU A 234 13.09 6.98 18.51
CA GLU A 234 12.12 8.02 18.85
C GLU A 234 10.86 7.86 17.99
N PHE A 235 9.69 7.82 18.63
CA PHE A 235 8.42 7.96 17.92
C PHE A 235 8.00 9.42 17.85
N ARG A 236 8.04 10.01 16.66
CA ARG A 236 7.56 11.38 16.43
C ARG A 236 6.05 11.44 16.26
N ASN A 237 5.47 10.39 15.65
CA ASN A 237 4.03 10.25 15.51
C ASN A 237 3.57 8.83 15.89
N LYS A 238 3.61 8.54 17.19
CA LYS A 238 3.23 7.22 17.73
C LYS A 238 1.86 6.75 17.28
N GLY A 239 0.87 7.64 17.20
CA GLY A 239 -0.50 7.30 16.82
C GLY A 239 -0.60 6.81 15.38
N LYS A 240 0.03 7.55 14.44
CA LYS A 240 0.10 7.15 13.03
C LYS A 240 0.95 5.89 12.86
N PHE A 241 2.13 5.84 13.47
CA PHE A 241 3.00 4.67 13.40
C PHE A 241 2.27 3.39 13.81
N LEU A 242 1.60 3.38 14.97
CA LEU A 242 0.89 2.19 15.45
C LEU A 242 -0.28 1.81 14.54
N LYS A 243 -0.97 2.79 13.95
CA LYS A 243 -2.04 2.49 12.98
C LYS A 243 -1.46 1.80 11.75
N ASP A 244 -0.39 2.34 11.17
CA ASP A 244 0.21 1.84 9.92
C ASP A 244 0.95 0.52 10.14
N TYR A 245 1.64 0.37 11.29
CA TYR A 245 2.35 -0.85 11.67
C TYR A 245 1.42 -2.04 11.88
N ASN A 246 0.25 -1.82 12.50
CA ASN A 246 -0.72 -2.89 12.76
C ASN A 246 -1.70 -3.11 11.59
N ALA A 247 -1.52 -2.44 10.45
CA ALA A 247 -2.46 -2.56 9.33
C ALA A 247 -2.27 -3.86 8.53
N LEU A 248 -1.09 -4.47 8.59
CA LEU A 248 -0.75 -5.72 7.92
C LEU A 248 0.07 -6.61 8.86
N ASP A 249 -0.12 -7.93 8.79
CA ASP A 249 0.68 -8.91 9.55
C ASP A 249 2.11 -9.08 9.00
N HIS A 250 2.35 -8.58 7.79
CA HIS A 250 3.64 -8.57 7.12
C HIS A 250 4.19 -7.14 7.05
N ARG A 251 4.97 -6.80 6.02
CA ARG A 251 5.59 -5.50 5.85
C ARG A 251 4.55 -4.36 5.99
N PRO A 252 4.70 -3.45 6.97
CA PRO A 252 3.79 -2.33 7.14
C PRO A 252 4.19 -1.13 6.26
N PHE A 253 3.20 -0.31 5.91
CA PHE A 253 3.40 0.93 5.14
C PHE A 253 3.65 2.14 6.05
N THR A 254 4.60 2.03 6.97
CA THR A 254 5.04 3.14 7.84
C THR A 254 5.81 4.21 7.06
N GLU A 255 6.02 5.38 7.66
CA GLU A 255 6.90 6.42 7.10
C GLU A 255 8.09 6.66 8.02
N LYS A 256 9.26 6.92 7.44
CA LYS A 256 10.51 7.16 8.19
C LYS A 256 10.42 8.30 9.19
N ASN A 257 9.54 9.28 8.94
CA ASN A 257 9.37 10.43 9.83
C ASN A 257 8.44 10.11 11.02
N ASP A 258 7.75 8.97 11.02
CA ASP A 258 6.89 8.55 12.15
C ASP A 258 7.73 7.96 13.29
N MET A 259 8.88 7.38 12.95
CA MET A 259 9.85 6.80 13.88
C MET A 259 11.28 6.98 13.33
N GLU A 260 12.15 7.65 14.08
CA GLU A 260 13.57 7.83 13.70
C GLU A 260 14.50 7.19 14.72
N VAL A 261 15.73 6.91 14.29
CA VAL A 261 16.80 6.49 15.18
C VAL A 261 17.47 7.76 15.74
N ALA A 262 17.51 7.88 17.06
CA ALA A 262 18.12 9.02 17.72
C ALA A 262 19.63 8.82 17.78
N HIS A 263 20.38 9.67 17.07
CA HIS A 263 21.82 9.79 17.26
C HIS A 263 22.05 10.57 18.55
N GLU A 264 22.84 10.03 19.49
CA GLU A 264 23.30 10.81 20.66
C GLU A 264 24.09 12.03 20.13
N ALA A 265 23.67 13.24 20.52
CA ALA A 265 24.36 14.49 20.17
C ALA A 265 25.62 14.70 21.02
#